data_AF-A0A7X1ZPP0-F1
#
_entry.id   AF-A0A7X1ZPP0-F1
#
_cell.length_a   1.000
_cell.length_b   1.000
_cell.length_c   1.000
_cell.angle_alpha   90.00
_cell.angle_beta   90.00
_cell.angle_gamma   90.00
#
_symmetry.space_group_name_H-M   'P 1'
#
loop_
_entity.id
_entity.type
_entity.pdbx_description
1 polymer ?
#
loop_
_entity_poly.entity_id
_entity_poly.type
_entity_poly.pdbx_seq_one_letter_code
_entity_poly.pdbx_strand_id
1 'polypeptide(L)'
;MRCKDIERLIIDSSDKDLSQEELGAIEKHVARCALCARFRDDLEKIRMGVKTIPQPVLPPDLAQKTRLRCQAEIGRRPAPATKIARLIPSDPIPKYVWAALLPLILLTVFVLAPTLKEIRLDQTLTFASAAALTIIIQNAVMLLFAPILIRRRRWKKQDIRGIPMNANAS
;
A
#
# COMPACT_ATOMS: atom_id res chain seq x y z
N MET A 1 18.29 -15.43 23.66
CA MET A 1 17.55 -16.11 22.57
C MET A 1 17.53 -17.60 22.84
N ARG A 2 16.43 -18.29 22.48
CA ARG A 2 16.31 -19.75 22.63
C ARG A 2 17.02 -20.43 21.45
N CYS A 3 17.51 -21.65 21.62
CA CYS A 3 18.19 -22.41 20.58
C CYS A 3 17.37 -22.49 19.28
N LYS A 4 16.06 -22.74 19.39
CA LYS A 4 15.12 -22.80 18.26
C LYS A 4 15.07 -21.51 17.42
N ASP A 5 15.24 -20.35 18.05
CA ASP A 5 15.23 -19.06 17.35
C ASP A 5 16.55 -18.88 16.57
N ILE A 6 17.67 -19.33 17.15
CA ILE A 6 18.99 -19.29 16.53
C ILE A 6 19.13 -20.31 15.40
N GLU A 7 18.58 -21.51 15.55
CA GLU A 7 18.55 -22.53 14.49
C GLU A 7 17.82 -22.01 13.24
N ARG A 8 16.70 -21.31 13.41
CA ARG A 8 15.99 -20.66 12.30
C ARG A 8 16.85 -19.60 11.62
N LEU A 9 17.51 -18.74 12.40
CA LEU A 9 18.41 -17.74 11.87
C LEU A 9 19.60 -18.38 11.10
N ILE A 10 20.17 -19.49 11.59
CA ILE A 10 21.23 -20.24 10.89
C ILE A 10 20.74 -20.81 9.55
N ILE A 11 19.49 -21.24 9.47
CA ILE A 11 18.89 -21.71 8.21
C ILE A 11 18.68 -20.52 7.26
N ASP A 12 18.06 -19.44 7.74
CA ASP A 12 17.76 -18.27 6.92
C ASP A 12 19.03 -17.59 6.38
N SER A 13 20.18 -17.73 7.07
CA SER A 13 21.43 -17.11 6.66
C SER A 13 22.00 -17.60 5.32
N SER A 14 21.50 -18.71 4.76
CA SER A 14 21.92 -19.15 3.40
C SER A 14 21.04 -18.60 2.28
N ASP A 15 19.80 -18.27 2.58
CA ASP A 15 18.77 -18.02 1.57
C ASP A 15 18.37 -16.54 1.51
N LYS A 16 18.70 -15.78 2.57
CA LYS A 16 18.35 -14.37 2.73
C LYS A 16 19.53 -13.58 3.29
N ASP A 17 19.56 -12.29 2.95
CA ASP A 17 20.45 -11.34 3.60
C ASP A 17 19.94 -11.04 5.01
N LEU A 18 20.56 -11.67 6.01
CA LEU A 18 20.36 -11.33 7.41
C LEU A 18 21.01 -9.98 7.73
N SER A 19 20.42 -9.24 8.67
CA SER A 19 21.03 -8.03 9.21
C SER A 19 22.31 -8.36 10.00
N GLN A 20 23.23 -7.39 10.11
CA GLN A 20 24.46 -7.58 10.91
C GLN A 20 24.17 -7.88 12.39
N GLU A 21 23.05 -7.38 12.92
CA GLU A 21 22.62 -7.65 14.29
C GLU A 21 22.25 -9.12 14.48
N GLU A 22 21.55 -9.72 13.52
CA GLU A 22 21.16 -11.12 13.53
C GLU A 22 22.36 -12.05 13.38
N LEU A 23 23.30 -11.71 12.48
CA LEU A 23 24.57 -12.43 12.36
C LEU A 23 25.36 -12.41 13.67
N GLY A 24 25.48 -11.24 14.29
CA GLY A 24 26.13 -11.11 15.59
C GLY A 24 25.41 -11.88 16.70
N ALA A 25 24.09 -12.01 16.64
CA ALA A 25 23.31 -12.82 17.58
C ALA A 25 23.59 -14.33 17.42
N ILE A 26 23.70 -14.82 16.17
CA ILE A 26 24.08 -16.19 15.87
C ILE A 26 25.48 -16.47 16.45
N GLU A 27 26.48 -15.63 16.14
CA GLU A 27 27.86 -15.84 16.58
C GLU A 27 27.98 -15.88 18.11
N LYS A 28 27.37 -14.91 18.80
CA LYS A 28 27.37 -14.85 20.27
C LYS A 28 26.72 -16.08 20.91
N HIS A 29 25.66 -16.61 20.30
CA HIS A 29 24.98 -17.80 20.81
C HIS A 29 25.76 -19.08 20.54
N VAL A 30 26.26 -19.25 19.32
CA VAL A 30 27.05 -20.42 18.92
C VAL A 30 28.32 -20.54 19.74
N ALA A 31 28.97 -19.42 20.10
CA ALA A 31 30.14 -19.43 20.99
C ALA A 31 29.85 -20.00 22.39
N ARG A 32 28.59 -20.01 22.83
CA ARG A 32 28.18 -20.44 24.18
C ARG A 32 27.35 -21.72 24.19
N CYS A 33 26.83 -22.15 23.04
CA CYS A 33 25.92 -23.28 22.92
C CYS A 33 26.50 -24.33 21.97
N ALA A 34 27.03 -25.42 22.54
CA ALA A 34 27.63 -26.52 21.77
C ALA A 34 26.63 -27.21 20.82
N LEU A 35 25.34 -27.23 21.17
CA LEU A 35 24.29 -27.81 20.32
C LEU A 35 24.09 -26.99 19.04
N CYS A 36 23.97 -25.66 19.18
CA CYS A 36 23.83 -24.78 18.02
C CYS A 36 25.12 -24.69 17.18
N ALA A 37 26.30 -24.85 17.80
CA ALA A 37 27.55 -24.97 17.07
C ALA A 37 27.56 -26.22 16.18
N ARG A 38 27.25 -27.39 16.75
CA ARG A 38 27.16 -28.65 15.99
C ARG A 38 26.11 -28.57 14.87
N PHE A 39 24.95 -28.01 15.16
CA PHE A 39 23.89 -27.82 14.17
C PHE A 39 24.37 -26.98 12.97
N ARG A 40 25.09 -25.88 13.23
CA ARG A 40 25.67 -25.05 12.16
C ARG A 40 26.67 -25.83 11.32
N ASP A 41 27.55 -26.59 11.96
CA ASP A 41 28.57 -27.38 11.27
C ASP A 41 27.95 -28.50 10.42
N ASP A 42 26.90 -29.16 10.92
CA ASP A 42 26.19 -30.20 10.18
C ASP A 42 25.42 -29.63 8.98
N LEU A 43 24.79 -28.47 9.12
CA LEU A 43 24.19 -27.76 8.00
C LEU A 43 25.22 -27.38 6.95
N GLU A 44 26.41 -26.92 7.35
CA GLU A 44 27.46 -26.57 6.40
C GLU A 44 27.97 -27.80 5.63
N LYS A 45 28.12 -28.94 6.30
CA LYS A 45 28.44 -30.22 5.62
C LYS A 45 27.38 -30.59 4.59
N ILE A 46 26.10 -30.45 4.93
CA ILE A 46 24.99 -30.72 4.00
C ILE A 46 25.06 -29.76 2.80
N ARG A 47 25.25 -28.46 3.03
CA ARG A 47 25.38 -27.46 1.97
C ARG A 47 26.54 -27.75 1.04
N MET A 48 27.70 -28.11 1.59
CA MET A 48 28.86 -28.53 0.82
C MET A 48 28.55 -29.80 0.00
N GLY A 49 27.89 -30.79 0.60
CA GLY A 49 27.45 -31.99 -0.11
C GLY A 49 26.53 -31.66 -1.29
N VAL A 50 25.54 -30.79 -1.10
CA VAL A 50 24.65 -30.34 -2.18
C VAL A 50 25.39 -29.59 -3.27
N LYS A 51 26.35 -28.72 -2.92
CA LYS A 51 27.19 -27.99 -3.90
C LYS A 51 28.04 -28.92 -4.77
N THR A 52 28.43 -30.08 -4.26
CA THR A 52 29.19 -31.07 -5.04
C THR A 52 28.34 -31.87 -6.03
N ILE A 53 27.01 -31.79 -5.92
CA ILE A 53 26.11 -32.44 -6.88
C ILE A 53 26.20 -31.71 -8.22
N PRO A 54 26.47 -32.42 -9.34
CA PRO A 54 26.50 -31.81 -10.66
C PRO A 54 25.18 -31.10 -10.94
N GLN A 55 25.24 -29.82 -11.29
CA GLN A 55 24.04 -29.09 -11.69
C GLN A 55 23.50 -29.70 -12.99
N PRO A 56 22.20 -30.00 -13.07
CA PRO A 56 21.60 -30.46 -14.31
C PRO A 56 21.72 -29.36 -15.35
N VAL A 57 22.18 -29.72 -16.56
CA VAL A 57 22.19 -28.79 -17.69
C VAL A 57 20.74 -28.54 -18.10
N LEU A 58 20.28 -27.30 -17.94
CA LEU A 58 18.95 -26.92 -18.38
C LEU A 58 18.91 -26.93 -19.92
N PRO A 59 17.91 -27.59 -20.53
CA PRO A 59 17.69 -27.48 -21.97
C PRO A 59 17.47 -26.01 -22.37
N PRO A 60 18.05 -25.54 -23.49
CA PRO A 60 17.97 -24.14 -23.89
C PRO A 60 16.53 -23.68 -24.17
N ASP A 61 15.65 -24.61 -24.52
CA ASP A 61 14.24 -24.36 -24.83
C ASP A 61 13.32 -24.42 -23.59
N LEU A 62 13.82 -24.91 -22.45
CA LEU A 62 13.02 -25.08 -21.23
C LEU A 62 12.50 -23.74 -20.72
N ALA A 63 13.34 -22.71 -20.74
CA ALA A 63 12.98 -21.36 -20.31
C ALA A 63 11.85 -20.79 -21.19
N GLN A 64 11.97 -20.97 -22.51
CA GLN A 64 10.96 -20.53 -23.48
C GLN A 64 9.64 -21.29 -23.32
N LYS A 65 9.70 -22.63 -23.20
CA LYS A 65 8.52 -23.48 -22.96
C LYS A 65 7.82 -23.12 -21.66
N THR A 66 8.58 -22.88 -20.60
CA THR A 66 8.06 -22.49 -19.28
C THR A 66 7.40 -21.12 -19.34
N ARG A 67 8.01 -20.15 -20.02
CA ARG A 67 7.43 -18.82 -20.25
C ARG A 67 6.11 -18.89 -21.01
N LEU A 68 6.06 -19.65 -22.11
CA LEU A 68 4.84 -19.81 -22.91
C LEU A 68 3.72 -20.47 -22.10
N ARG A 69 4.04 -21.51 -21.31
CA ARG A 69 3.06 -22.16 -20.42
C ARG A 69 2.56 -21.21 -19.33
N CYS A 70 3.44 -20.45 -18.69
CA CYS A 70 3.03 -19.44 -17.71
C CYS A 70 2.13 -18.38 -18.33
N GLN A 71 2.46 -17.87 -19.52
CA GLN A 71 1.63 -16.88 -20.22
C GLN A 71 0.26 -17.45 -20.58
N ALA A 72 0.21 -18.68 -21.09
CA ALA A 72 -1.05 -19.37 -21.37
C ALA A 72 -1.89 -19.56 -20.10
N GLU A 73 -1.26 -19.91 -18.97
CA GLU A 73 -1.96 -20.10 -17.70
C GLU A 73 -2.43 -18.78 -17.08
N ILE A 74 -1.64 -17.72 -17.18
CA ILE A 74 -2.02 -16.36 -16.76
C ILE A 74 -3.20 -15.86 -17.60
N GLY A 75 -3.20 -16.13 -18.91
CA GLY A 75 -4.31 -15.77 -19.80
C GLY A 75 -5.57 -16.61 -19.58
N ARG A 76 -5.43 -17.84 -19.07
CA ARG A 76 -6.55 -18.73 -18.70
C ARG A 76 -7.15 -18.39 -17.34
N ARG A 77 -6.39 -17.77 -16.44
CA ARG A 77 -6.97 -17.20 -15.23
C ARG A 77 -7.90 -16.07 -15.65
N PRO A 78 -9.18 -16.09 -15.26
CA PRO A 78 -9.99 -14.90 -15.41
C PRO A 78 -9.22 -13.78 -14.73
N ALA A 79 -9.00 -12.68 -15.46
CA ALA A 79 -8.36 -11.51 -14.90
C ALA A 79 -9.00 -11.25 -13.53
N PRO A 80 -8.25 -10.89 -12.48
CA PRO A 80 -8.84 -10.35 -11.26
C PRO A 80 -9.46 -8.96 -11.52
N ALA A 81 -10.20 -8.81 -12.64
CA ALA A 81 -11.27 -7.87 -12.79
C ALA A 81 -12.35 -8.25 -11.77
N THR A 82 -12.19 -7.83 -10.51
CA THR A 82 -13.31 -7.56 -9.58
C THR A 82 -12.89 -6.99 -8.21
N LYS A 83 -11.64 -6.58 -7.98
CA LYS A 83 -11.33 -5.74 -6.79
C LYS A 83 -10.66 -4.41 -7.09
N ILE A 84 -9.69 -4.32 -8.00
CA ILE A 84 -8.99 -3.05 -8.29
C ILE A 84 -9.71 -2.24 -9.38
N ALA A 85 -10.25 -2.90 -10.42
CA ALA A 85 -11.05 -2.23 -11.45
C ALA A 85 -12.40 -1.68 -10.94
N ARG A 86 -12.85 -2.08 -9.74
CA ARG A 86 -14.04 -1.48 -9.08
C ARG A 86 -13.72 -0.20 -8.28
N LEU A 87 -12.44 0.18 -8.14
CA LEU A 87 -12.05 1.36 -7.36
C LEU A 87 -11.96 2.64 -8.20
N ILE A 88 -12.04 2.54 -9.53
CA ILE A 88 -12.24 3.70 -10.40
C ILE A 88 -13.68 3.60 -10.93
N PRO A 89 -14.68 4.13 -10.21
CA PRO A 89 -15.97 4.33 -10.81
C PRO A 89 -15.77 5.34 -11.94
N SER A 90 -15.94 4.90 -13.19
CA SER A 90 -16.26 5.77 -14.34
C SER A 90 -17.68 6.33 -14.23
N ASP A 91 -18.23 6.42 -13.02
CA ASP A 91 -19.49 7.08 -12.78
C ASP A 91 -19.27 8.58 -12.97
N PRO A 92 -20.14 9.26 -13.74
CA PRO A 92 -20.08 10.71 -13.86
C PRO A 92 -20.10 11.31 -12.45
N ILE A 93 -19.10 12.14 -12.16
CA ILE A 93 -18.93 12.83 -10.88
C ILE A 93 -20.30 13.39 -10.45
N PRO A 94 -20.83 13.04 -9.26
CA PRO A 94 -22.19 13.42 -8.87
C PRO A 94 -22.41 14.92 -9.02
N LYS A 95 -23.54 15.33 -9.63
CA LYS A 95 -23.86 16.74 -9.94
C LYS A 95 -23.70 17.69 -8.75
N TYR A 96 -23.93 17.19 -7.53
CA TYR A 96 -23.75 17.96 -6.28
C TYR A 96 -22.29 18.31 -5.97
N VAL A 97 -21.34 17.48 -6.39
CA VAL A 97 -19.90 17.77 -6.26
C VAL A 97 -19.57 18.95 -7.17
N TRP A 98 -20.04 18.94 -8.42
CA TRP A 98 -19.90 20.08 -9.32
C TRP A 98 -20.60 21.34 -8.79
N ALA A 99 -21.80 21.20 -8.22
CA ALA A 99 -22.52 22.32 -7.62
C ALA A 99 -21.79 22.94 -6.41
N ALA A 100 -20.96 22.17 -5.69
CA ALA A 100 -20.11 22.69 -4.60
C ALA A 100 -18.75 23.19 -5.11
N LEU A 101 -18.18 22.53 -6.11
CA LEU A 101 -16.87 22.85 -6.67
C LEU A 101 -16.89 24.15 -7.48
N LEU A 102 -17.97 24.38 -8.23
CA LEU A 102 -18.10 25.52 -9.14
C LEU A 102 -18.16 26.87 -8.39
N PRO A 103 -18.96 27.08 -7.33
CA PRO A 103 -18.90 28.30 -6.54
C PRO A 103 -17.57 28.43 -5.79
N LEU A 104 -16.95 27.32 -5.39
CA LEU A 104 -15.62 27.35 -4.80
C LEU A 104 -14.59 27.88 -5.81
N ILE A 105 -14.54 27.31 -7.02
CA ILE A 105 -13.64 27.77 -8.09
C ILE A 105 -13.91 29.23 -8.44
N LEU A 106 -15.18 29.63 -8.59
CA LEU A 106 -15.53 31.02 -8.89
C LEU A 106 -15.10 31.97 -7.78
N LEU A 107 -15.30 31.61 -6.51
CA LEU A 107 -14.84 32.40 -5.37
C LEU A 107 -13.31 32.49 -5.35
N THR A 108 -12.60 31.38 -5.58
CA THR A 108 -11.14 31.37 -5.63
C THR A 108 -10.63 32.24 -6.78
N VAL A 109 -11.22 32.16 -7.98
CA VAL A 109 -10.82 33.00 -9.12
C VAL A 109 -11.19 34.46 -8.89
N PHE A 110 -12.35 34.75 -8.33
CA PHE A 110 -12.79 36.12 -8.04
C PHE A 110 -11.89 36.80 -7.01
N VAL A 111 -11.37 36.06 -6.04
CA VAL A 111 -10.39 36.57 -5.06
C VAL A 111 -8.98 36.56 -5.65
N LEU A 112 -8.61 35.55 -6.44
CA LEU A 112 -7.24 35.39 -6.96
C LEU A 112 -6.95 36.30 -8.17
N ALA A 113 -7.96 36.68 -8.95
CA ALA A 113 -7.82 37.55 -10.11
C ALA A 113 -7.44 39.01 -9.78
N PRO A 114 -8.09 39.71 -8.84
CA PRO A 114 -7.67 41.05 -8.42
C PRO A 114 -6.33 40.99 -7.70
N THR A 115 -6.07 39.93 -6.95
CA THR A 115 -4.81 39.76 -6.23
C THR A 115 -3.62 39.55 -7.17
N LEU A 116 -3.76 38.81 -8.28
CA LEU A 116 -2.73 38.73 -9.33
C LEU A 116 -2.54 40.06 -10.08
N LYS A 117 -3.60 40.89 -10.20
CA LYS A 117 -3.49 42.23 -10.80
C LYS A 117 -2.82 43.25 -9.87
N GLU A 118 -3.08 43.18 -8.57
CA GLU A 118 -2.50 44.05 -7.54
C GLU A 118 -1.07 43.67 -7.15
N ILE A 119 -0.70 42.38 -7.19
CA ILE A 119 0.72 41.94 -7.06
C ILE A 119 1.58 42.61 -8.14
N ARG A 120 0.99 42.96 -9.28
CA ARG A 120 1.67 43.69 -10.35
C ARG A 120 1.76 45.20 -10.11
N LEU A 121 1.01 45.76 -9.15
CA LEU A 121 0.74 47.20 -9.11
C LEU A 121 1.14 47.94 -7.83
N ASP A 122 1.07 47.39 -6.61
CA ASP A 122 1.77 48.04 -5.47
C ASP A 122 1.76 47.21 -4.18
N GLN A 123 2.88 47.29 -3.47
CA GLN A 123 3.19 46.60 -2.23
C GLN A 123 2.76 47.48 -1.04
N THR A 124 1.86 47.02 -0.18
CA THR A 124 2.00 47.01 1.31
C THR A 124 0.71 46.58 2.08
N LEU A 125 0.80 45.37 2.65
CA LEU A 125 0.37 45.00 4.02
C LEU A 125 -1.10 44.84 4.45
N THR A 126 -2.10 44.86 3.57
CA THR A 126 -3.49 44.41 3.90
C THR A 126 -3.91 43.11 3.22
N PHE A 127 -2.99 42.52 2.45
CA PHE A 127 -3.24 41.43 1.50
C PHE A 127 -3.01 40.04 2.08
N ALA A 128 -1.97 39.88 2.90
CA ALA A 128 -1.64 38.61 3.53
C ALA A 128 -2.71 38.16 4.53
N SER A 129 -3.36 39.10 5.22
CA SER A 129 -4.47 38.83 6.14
C SER A 129 -5.72 38.35 5.39
N ALA A 130 -6.05 38.94 4.23
CA ALA A 130 -7.17 38.52 3.41
C ALA A 130 -6.96 37.13 2.78
N ALA A 131 -5.75 36.83 2.31
CA ALA A 131 -5.38 35.51 1.83
C ALA A 131 -5.36 34.46 2.96
N ALA A 132 -4.83 34.81 4.13
CA ALA A 132 -4.85 33.92 5.30
C ALA A 132 -6.29 33.65 5.77
N LEU A 133 -7.14 34.67 5.83
CA LEU A 133 -8.54 34.54 6.24
C LEU A 133 -9.33 33.67 5.25
N THR A 134 -9.10 33.81 3.95
CA THR A 134 -9.75 32.95 2.94
C THR A 134 -9.29 31.50 3.02
N ILE A 135 -8.00 31.24 3.24
CA ILE A 135 -7.49 29.88 3.49
C ILE A 135 -8.11 29.28 4.77
N ILE A 136 -8.21 30.07 5.85
CA ILE A 136 -8.81 29.63 7.11
C ILE A 136 -10.30 29.30 6.92
N ILE A 137 -11.05 30.17 6.24
CA ILE A 137 -12.48 29.94 5.95
C ILE A 137 -12.64 28.70 5.05
N GLN A 138 -11.79 28.55 4.02
CA GLN A 138 -11.82 27.40 3.11
C GLN A 138 -11.54 26.09 3.85
N ASN A 139 -10.55 26.07 4.74
CA ASN A 139 -10.23 24.90 5.56
C ASN A 139 -11.34 24.59 6.59
N ALA A 140 -11.96 25.61 7.20
CA ALA A 140 -13.07 25.43 8.13
C ALA A 140 -14.32 24.87 7.41
N VAL A 141 -14.62 25.37 6.21
CA VAL A 141 -15.69 24.86 5.35
C VAL A 141 -15.42 23.39 4.99
N MET A 142 -14.21 23.03 4.55
CA MET A 142 -13.84 21.64 4.27
C MET A 142 -14.03 20.73 5.49
N LEU A 143 -13.62 21.18 6.68
CA LEU A 143 -13.76 20.43 7.94
C LEU A 143 -15.22 20.26 8.39
N LEU A 144 -16.11 21.20 8.10
CA LEU A 144 -17.54 21.08 8.41
C LEU A 144 -18.27 20.16 7.42
N PHE A 145 -17.92 20.22 6.13
CA PHE A 145 -18.58 19.41 5.12
C PHE A 145 -18.07 17.96 5.08
N ALA A 146 -16.81 17.69 5.45
CA ALA A 146 -16.27 16.33 5.51
C ALA A 146 -17.09 15.34 6.39
N PRO A 147 -17.41 15.64 7.67
CA PRO A 147 -18.20 14.73 8.51
C PRO A 147 -19.65 14.58 8.03
N ILE A 148 -20.25 15.62 7.45
CA ILE A 148 -21.60 15.55 6.86
C ILE A 148 -21.62 14.60 5.66
N LEU A 149 -20.61 14.69 4.78
CA LEU A 149 -20.48 13.80 3.62
C LEU A 149 -20.18 12.35 4.04
N ILE A 150 -19.35 12.15 5.07
CA ILE A 150 -19.09 10.82 5.64
C ILE A 150 -20.35 10.22 6.26
N ARG A 151 -21.14 11.01 7.01
CA ARG A 151 -22.38 10.55 7.66
C ARG A 151 -23.44 10.19 6.63
N ARG A 152 -23.62 11.00 5.58
CA ARG A 152 -24.56 10.72 4.48
C ARG A 152 -24.16 9.51 3.65
N ARG A 153 -22.87 9.28 3.41
CA ARG A 153 -22.39 8.05 2.75
C ARG A 153 -22.58 6.81 3.63
N ARG A 154 -22.41 6.92 4.96
CA ARG A 154 -22.70 5.81 5.90
C ARG A 154 -24.18 5.39 5.85
N TRP A 155 -25.10 6.36 5.83
CA TRP A 155 -26.55 6.08 5.78
C TRP A 155 -26.95 5.40 4.46
N LYS A 156 -26.43 5.89 3.33
CA LYS A 156 -26.69 5.27 2.02
C LYS A 156 -26.13 3.84 1.91
N LYS A 157 -25.08 3.51 2.66
CA LYS A 157 -24.48 2.16 2.71
C LYS A 157 -25.26 1.21 3.63
N GLN A 158 -25.96 1.74 4.64
CA GLN A 158 -26.88 0.96 5.49
C GLN A 158 -28.19 0.63 4.77
N ASP A 159 -28.71 1.57 3.97
CA ASP A 159 -29.93 1.36 3.17
C ASP A 159 -29.74 0.27 2.11
N ILE A 160 -28.55 0.20 1.49
CA ILE A 160 -28.18 -0.88 0.54
C ILE A 160 -27.97 -2.24 1.25
N ARG A 161 -27.76 -2.25 2.57
CA ARG A 161 -27.71 -3.46 3.41
C ARG A 161 -29.02 -3.69 4.16
N GLY A 162 -30.15 -3.23 3.62
CA GLY A 162 -31.49 -3.68 4.01
C GLY A 162 -31.64 -5.18 3.75
N ILE A 163 -31.13 -5.98 4.69
CA ILE A 163 -31.43 -7.40 4.81
C ILE A 163 -32.90 -7.47 5.24
N PRO A 164 -33.81 -8.07 4.45
CA PRO A 164 -35.12 -8.41 4.97
C PRO A 164 -34.90 -9.48 6.06
N MET A 165 -35.16 -9.11 7.32
CA MET A 165 -35.39 -10.10 8.38
C MET A 165 -36.66 -10.87 7.98
N ASN A 166 -36.47 -12.08 7.44
CA ASN A 166 -37.54 -13.06 7.32
C ASN A 166 -37.92 -13.51 8.73
N ALA A 167 -38.98 -12.93 9.26
CA ALA A 167 -39.70 -13.43 10.42
C ALA A 167 -40.72 -14.45 9.93
N ASN A 168 -40.42 -15.74 10.12
CA ASN A 168 -41.31 -16.91 10.13
C ASN A 168 -40.38 -18.09 10.51
N ALA A 169 -40.28 -18.63 11.73
CA ALA A 169 -41.24 -18.85 12.80
C ALA A 169 -42.44 -19.72 12.38
N SER A 170 -42.19 -20.98 12.00
CA SER A 170 -42.87 -22.18 12.53
C SER A 170 -42.10 -23.43 12.11
#